data_AF-A0A815KW40-F1
#
_entry.id   AF-A0A815KW40-F1
#
_cell.length_a   1.000
_cell.length_b   1.000
_cell.length_c   1.000
_cell.angle_alpha   90.00
_cell.angle_beta   90.00
_cell.angle_gamma   90.00
#
_symmetry.space_group_name_H-M   'P 1'
#
loop_
_entity.id
_entity.type
_entity.pdbx_description
1 polymer ?
#
loop_
_entity_poly.entity_id
_entity_poly.type
_entity_poly.pdbx_seq_one_letter_code
_entity_poly.pdbx_strand_id
1 'polypeptide(L)'
;MGRFEILNHMSDGEGNLAPHSGGSCQASLSFDNGETWKVLHTYQGGCPRDVKFRSERAGPNQVFFFHIPAETRAGAALFSWSWFPVTPSRPEMFQNCASVMIAGSGNDTLDHLPDMFVGDLTIAGHINQGECRTTLG
;
A
#
# COMPACT_ATOMS: atom_id res chain seq x y z
N MET A 1 0.59 -12.33 -12.06
CA MET A 1 0.19 -12.25 -10.64
C MET A 1 1.38 -11.72 -9.86
N GLY A 2 1.16 -10.75 -8.97
CA GLY A 2 2.19 -10.18 -8.10
C GLY A 2 2.09 -10.73 -6.67
N ARG A 3 3.23 -10.75 -5.98
CA ARG A 3 3.35 -11.14 -4.57
C ARG A 3 4.43 -10.28 -3.90
N PHE A 4 4.16 -9.82 -2.69
CA PHE A 4 5.18 -9.31 -1.77
C PHE A 4 4.94 -9.81 -0.35
N GLU A 5 5.93 -9.67 0.52
CA GLU A 5 5.87 -10.17 1.90
C GLU A 5 6.45 -9.14 2.87
N ILE A 6 5.76 -8.93 4.00
CA ILE A 6 6.26 -8.11 5.11
C ILE A 6 6.78 -9.05 6.21
N LEU A 7 8.10 -9.14 6.30
CA LEU A 7 8.83 -9.98 7.24
C LEU A 7 8.96 -9.32 8.62
N ASN A 8 9.08 -10.14 9.66
CA ASN A 8 9.53 -9.70 10.97
C ASN A 8 10.96 -10.19 11.18
N HIS A 9 11.89 -9.24 11.31
CA HIS A 9 13.29 -9.53 11.59
C HIS A 9 13.61 -9.58 13.09
N MET A 10 12.61 -9.44 13.98
CA MET A 10 12.80 -9.66 15.42
C MET A 10 12.85 -11.16 15.71
N SER A 11 13.88 -11.57 16.46
CA SER A 11 14.33 -12.96 16.69
C SER A 11 13.32 -13.91 17.34
N ASP A 12 12.14 -13.44 17.72
CA ASP A 12 11.10 -14.12 18.50
C ASP A 12 9.71 -14.10 17.83
N GLY A 13 9.62 -13.70 16.56
CA GLY A 13 8.43 -13.92 15.72
C GLY A 13 7.24 -13.00 16.00
N GLU A 14 7.17 -12.38 17.19
CA GLU A 14 6.18 -11.39 17.60
C GLU A 14 6.88 -10.31 18.42
N GLY A 15 6.80 -9.04 18.02
CA GLY A 15 7.50 -7.94 18.69
C GLY A 15 6.69 -6.64 18.71
N ASN A 16 7.10 -5.70 19.56
CA ASN A 16 6.59 -4.33 19.59
C ASN A 16 7.06 -3.59 18.33
N LEU A 17 6.37 -3.81 17.22
CA LEU A 17 6.28 -2.80 16.18
C LEU A 17 5.29 -1.73 16.66
N ALA A 18 5.22 -0.57 16.02
CA ALA A 18 4.11 0.36 16.20
C ALA A 18 3.12 0.16 15.04
N PRO A 19 2.33 -0.93 15.02
CA PRO A 19 1.40 -1.20 13.93
C PRO A 19 0.14 -0.34 14.01
N HIS A 20 -0.02 0.55 14.99
CA HIS A 20 -1.09 1.55 15.03
C HIS A 20 -2.50 0.96 14.82
N SER A 21 -2.80 -0.14 15.53
CA SER A 21 -4.03 -0.94 15.38
C SER A 21 -4.27 -1.52 13.98
N GLY A 22 -3.22 -1.71 13.19
CA GLY A 22 -3.30 -2.13 11.80
C GLY A 22 -3.75 -0.98 10.89
N GLY A 23 -4.60 -1.27 9.92
CA GLY A 23 -4.97 -0.32 8.89
C GLY A 23 -5.32 -0.96 7.57
N SER A 24 -5.30 -0.13 6.54
CA SER A 24 -5.47 -0.54 5.15
C SER A 24 -4.22 -0.21 4.34
N CYS A 25 -3.96 -0.99 3.30
CA CYS A 25 -2.81 -0.78 2.44
C CYS A 25 -3.18 -0.80 0.97
N GLN A 26 -2.34 -0.22 0.12
CA GLN A 26 -2.45 -0.35 -1.33
C GLN A 26 -1.17 -0.90 -1.93
N ALA A 27 -1.34 -1.69 -2.99
CA ALA A 27 -0.30 -2.10 -3.92
C ALA A 27 -0.49 -1.30 -5.21
N SER A 28 0.52 -0.53 -5.59
CA SER A 28 0.44 0.39 -6.74
C SER A 28 1.65 0.27 -7.66
N LEU A 29 1.48 0.60 -8.94
CA LEU A 29 2.57 0.70 -9.92
C LEU A 29 2.74 2.13 -10.41
N SER A 30 3.99 2.48 -10.73
CA SER A 30 4.36 3.71 -11.42
C SER A 30 5.27 3.37 -12.60
N PHE A 31 5.01 4.07 -13.70
CA PHE A 31 5.68 3.91 -14.99
C PHE A 31 6.46 5.17 -15.42
N ASP A 32 6.44 6.20 -14.57
CA ASP A 32 6.95 7.55 -14.77
C ASP A 32 7.86 7.99 -13.61
N ASN A 33 8.62 7.03 -13.06
CA ASN A 33 9.58 7.26 -11.96
C ASN A 33 8.96 7.80 -10.66
N GLY A 34 7.70 7.47 -10.40
CA GLY A 34 7.00 7.77 -9.16
C GLY A 34 6.20 9.07 -9.19
N GLU A 35 6.05 9.71 -10.36
CA GLU A 35 5.20 10.90 -10.52
C GLU A 35 3.72 10.53 -10.36
N THR A 36 3.28 9.41 -10.95
CA THR A 36 1.91 8.89 -10.78
C THR A 36 1.91 7.42 -10.35
N TRP A 37 0.86 7.04 -9.61
CA TRP A 37 0.72 5.71 -9.03
C TRP A 37 -0.67 5.16 -9.28
N LYS A 38 -0.77 3.99 -9.91
CA LYS A 38 -2.03 3.31 -10.24
C LYS A 38 -2.25 2.12 -9.31
N VAL A 39 -3.40 2.06 -8.66
CA VAL A 39 -3.72 1.04 -7.66
C VAL A 39 -4.05 -0.28 -8.35
N LEU A 40 -3.27 -1.32 -8.07
CA LEU A 40 -3.56 -2.69 -8.47
C LEU A 40 -4.46 -3.42 -7.46
N HIS A 41 -4.29 -3.12 -6.18
CA HIS A 41 -5.08 -3.76 -5.12
C HIS A 41 -5.14 -2.90 -3.85
N THR A 42 -6.28 -2.95 -3.17
CA THR A 42 -6.45 -2.37 -1.83
C THR A 42 -6.74 -3.48 -0.83
N TYR A 43 -5.93 -3.57 0.22
CA TYR A 43 -6.11 -4.50 1.34
C TYR A 43 -6.79 -3.74 2.47
N GLN A 44 -8.10 -3.99 2.67
CA GLN A 44 -8.90 -3.30 3.68
C GLN A 44 -8.88 -4.07 4.99
N GLY A 45 -8.18 -3.53 6.00
CA GLY A 45 -8.00 -4.18 7.28
C GLY A 45 -6.89 -5.24 7.30
N GLY A 46 -6.42 -5.57 8.50
CA GLY A 46 -5.36 -6.56 8.71
C GLY A 46 -3.99 -6.16 8.16
N CYS A 47 -3.83 -4.92 7.66
CA CYS A 47 -2.56 -4.47 7.11
C CYS A 47 -1.89 -3.40 7.99
N PRO A 48 -0.58 -3.51 8.28
CA PRO A 48 0.24 -4.71 8.08
C PRO A 48 0.03 -5.72 9.22
N ARG A 49 0.48 -6.95 9.01
CA ARG A 49 0.71 -7.99 10.03
C ARG A 49 -0.54 -8.47 10.79
N ASP A 50 -1.73 -8.42 10.19
CA ASP A 50 -3.00 -8.90 10.77
C ASP A 50 -3.25 -8.42 12.22
N VAL A 51 -2.81 -7.20 12.49
CA VAL A 51 -2.87 -6.58 13.82
C VAL A 51 -4.32 -6.41 14.24
N LYS A 52 -4.62 -6.79 15.48
CA LYS A 52 -5.94 -6.62 16.06
C LYS A 52 -6.19 -5.15 16.40
N PHE A 53 -7.43 -4.70 16.26
CA PHE A 53 -7.82 -3.36 16.67
C PHE A 53 -7.45 -3.10 18.14
N ARG A 54 -6.89 -1.92 18.44
CA ARG A 54 -6.34 -1.54 19.76
C ARG A 54 -5.18 -2.44 20.23
N SER A 55 -4.35 -2.89 19.29
CA SER A 55 -3.13 -3.64 19.58
C SER A 55 -1.93 -3.00 18.90
N GLU A 56 -0.82 -2.95 19.62
CA GLU A 56 0.51 -2.62 19.07
C GLU A 56 1.35 -3.88 18.84
N ARG A 57 0.73 -5.06 18.91
CA ARG A 57 1.41 -6.33 18.67
C ARG A 57 1.23 -6.72 17.21
N ALA A 58 2.31 -6.71 16.45
CA ALA A 58 2.30 -7.26 15.11
C ALA A 58 2.07 -8.77 15.15
N GLY A 59 1.17 -9.28 14.31
CA GLY A 59 1.02 -10.70 14.03
C GLY A 59 2.18 -11.27 13.21
N PRO A 60 2.08 -12.47 12.62
CA PRO A 60 3.16 -13.15 11.88
C PRO A 60 3.45 -12.52 10.50
N ASN A 61 4.44 -13.07 9.78
CA ASN A 61 4.74 -12.67 8.40
C ASN A 61 3.48 -12.66 7.55
N GLN A 62 3.28 -11.57 6.82
CA GLN A 62 2.10 -11.39 5.99
C GLN A 62 2.51 -11.39 4.53
N VAL A 63 1.93 -12.31 3.77
CA VAL A 63 2.09 -12.42 2.33
C VAL A 63 0.90 -11.76 1.66
N PHE A 64 1.18 -10.89 0.70
CA PHE A 64 0.19 -10.16 -0.06
C PHE A 64 0.19 -10.63 -1.50
N PHE A 65 -1.01 -10.78 -2.06
CA PHE A 65 -1.23 -11.20 -3.43
C PHE A 65 -2.08 -10.19 -4.16
N PHE A 66 -1.70 -9.88 -5.40
CA PHE A 66 -2.45 -8.98 -6.26
C PHE A 66 -2.40 -9.43 -7.71
N HIS A 67 -3.39 -8.99 -8.48
CA HIS A 67 -3.41 -9.22 -9.91
C HIS A 67 -2.59 -8.15 -10.63
N ILE A 68 -1.81 -8.57 -11.63
CA ILE A 68 -1.17 -7.69 -12.59
C ILE A 68 -1.86 -8.02 -13.92
N PRO A 69 -2.65 -7.11 -14.49
CA PRO A 69 -3.32 -7.33 -15.77
C PRO A 69 -2.32 -7.72 -16.86
N ALA A 70 -2.73 -8.60 -17.79
CA ALA A 70 -1.81 -9.13 -18.81
C ALA A 70 -1.36 -8.04 -19.82
N GLU A 71 -2.18 -7.02 -20.00
CA GLU A 71 -1.96 -5.83 -20.81
C GLU A 71 -0.97 -4.83 -20.19
N THR A 72 -0.61 -5.00 -18.91
CA THR A 72 0.33 -4.12 -18.19
C THR A 72 1.64 -3.99 -18.97
N ARG A 73 2.12 -2.77 -19.12
CA ARG A 73 3.35 -2.44 -19.85
C ARG A 73 4.54 -3.26 -19.35
N ALA A 74 5.13 -4.05 -20.23
CA ALA A 74 6.33 -4.81 -19.94
C ALA A 74 7.54 -3.87 -19.77
N GLY A 75 8.49 -4.28 -18.92
CA GLY A 75 9.72 -3.54 -18.66
C GLY A 75 9.80 -2.93 -17.26
N ALA A 76 10.67 -1.95 -17.10
CA ALA A 76 10.94 -1.32 -15.81
C ALA A 76 9.73 -0.52 -15.30
N ALA A 77 9.43 -0.69 -14.01
CA ALA A 77 8.43 0.05 -13.27
C ALA A 77 8.87 0.22 -11.81
N LEU A 78 8.17 1.08 -11.08
CA LEU A 78 8.23 1.12 -9.63
C LEU A 78 6.98 0.49 -9.05
N PHE A 79 7.16 -0.35 -8.03
CA PHE A 79 6.10 -0.86 -7.18
C PHE A 79 6.07 -0.05 -5.88
N SER A 80 4.88 0.25 -5.37
CA SER A 80 4.67 0.88 -4.08
C SER A 80 3.75 0.04 -3.21
N TRP A 81 4.17 -0.15 -1.95
CA TRP A 81 3.29 -0.52 -0.86
C TRP A 81 3.06 0.74 0.00
N SER A 82 1.81 1.16 0.12
CA SER A 82 1.39 2.23 1.02
C SER A 82 0.51 1.70 2.14
N TRP A 83 0.58 2.33 3.32
CA TRP A 83 -0.18 1.94 4.50
C TRP A 83 -0.77 3.16 5.22
N PHE A 84 -2.05 3.01 5.58
CA PHE A 84 -2.89 3.97 6.27
C PHE A 84 -3.31 3.38 7.62
N PRO A 85 -2.61 3.74 8.71
CA PRO A 85 -2.91 3.24 10.06
C PRO A 85 -4.29 3.65 10.58
N VAL A 86 -4.89 2.83 11.46
CA VAL A 86 -6.19 3.15 12.09
C VAL A 86 -6.05 4.14 13.24
N THR A 87 -5.08 3.91 14.12
CA THR A 87 -4.84 4.76 15.30
C THR A 87 -3.46 5.38 15.25
N PRO A 88 -3.20 6.26 14.26
CA PRO A 88 -1.92 6.91 14.18
C PRO A 88 -1.75 7.96 15.27
N SER A 89 -0.51 8.21 15.66
CA SER A 89 -0.19 9.21 16.70
C SER A 89 -0.29 10.65 16.19
N ARG A 90 -0.29 10.82 14.87
CA ARG A 90 -0.34 12.05 14.08
C ARG A 90 -0.74 11.68 12.65
N PRO A 91 -1.08 12.63 11.76
CA PRO A 91 -1.41 12.28 10.39
C PRO A 91 -0.23 11.54 9.73
N GLU A 92 -0.44 10.28 9.37
CA GLU A 92 0.61 9.31 9.00
C GLU A 92 0.20 8.56 7.74
N MET A 93 1.12 8.51 6.78
CA MET A 93 1.08 7.61 5.63
C MET A 93 2.47 7.00 5.49
N PHE A 94 2.54 5.67 5.45
CA PHE A 94 3.79 4.96 5.21
C PHE A 94 3.85 4.51 3.76
N GLN A 95 5.03 4.58 3.15
CA GLN A 95 5.25 4.11 1.79
C GLN A 95 6.63 3.49 1.64
N ASN A 96 6.70 2.31 1.05
CA ASN A 96 7.96 1.74 0.56
C ASN A 96 7.84 1.44 -0.92
N CYS A 97 8.91 1.72 -1.66
CA CYS A 97 8.99 1.50 -3.10
C CYS A 97 10.03 0.44 -3.44
N ALA A 98 9.80 -0.31 -4.51
CA ALA A 98 10.74 -1.25 -5.09
C ALA A 98 10.83 -1.04 -6.60
N SER A 99 12.04 -1.08 -7.16
CA SER A 99 12.21 -1.21 -8.61
C SER A 99 11.86 -2.63 -9.03
N VAL A 100 10.98 -2.76 -10.02
CA VAL A 100 10.49 -4.04 -10.51
C VAL A 100 10.59 -4.13 -12.03
N MET A 101 10.65 -5.36 -12.53
CA MET A 101 10.57 -5.67 -13.95
C MET A 101 9.23 -6.37 -14.22
N ILE A 102 8.36 -5.74 -14.99
CA ILE A 102 7.11 -6.35 -15.44
C ILE A 102 7.43 -7.29 -16.61
N ALA A 103 7.17 -8.57 -16.41
CA ALA A 103 7.28 -9.59 -17.47
C ALA A 103 6.01 -9.63 -18.32
N GLY A 104 6.14 -10.08 -19.57
CA GLY A 104 5.04 -10.20 -20.53
C GLY A 104 5.28 -9.37 -21.79
N SER A 105 4.19 -9.02 -22.48
CA SER A 105 4.23 -8.27 -23.74
C SER A 105 3.18 -7.15 -23.82
N GLY A 106 2.57 -6.79 -22.69
CA GLY A 106 1.62 -5.69 -22.60
C GLY A 106 2.27 -4.33 -22.81
N ASN A 107 1.46 -3.30 -23.06
CA ASN A 107 1.90 -1.93 -23.31
C ASN A 107 1.08 -0.86 -22.56
N ASP A 108 0.11 -1.25 -21.74
CA ASP A 108 -0.78 -0.34 -21.00
C ASP A 108 -0.13 0.13 -19.69
N THR A 109 -0.10 1.45 -19.48
CA THR A 109 0.34 2.10 -18.23
C THR A 109 -0.69 2.06 -17.11
N LEU A 110 -1.85 1.47 -17.36
CA LEU A 110 -2.97 1.30 -16.44
C LEU A 110 -3.61 2.63 -16.01
N ASP A 111 -3.61 3.63 -16.90
CA ASP A 111 -4.14 4.97 -16.59
C ASP A 111 -5.65 4.97 -16.29
N HIS A 112 -6.34 3.91 -16.70
CA HIS A 112 -7.75 3.65 -16.42
C HIS A 112 -8.01 3.16 -14.97
N LEU A 113 -6.97 2.75 -14.23
CA LEU A 113 -7.09 2.38 -12.83
C LEU A 113 -7.07 3.63 -11.92
N PRO A 114 -7.63 3.54 -10.71
CA PRO A 114 -7.61 4.66 -9.76
C PRO A 114 -6.19 5.07 -9.37
N ASP A 115 -6.01 6.36 -9.13
CA ASP A 115 -4.79 6.88 -8.51
C ASP A 115 -4.65 6.36 -7.07
N MET A 116 -3.42 6.17 -6.63
CA MET A 116 -3.10 5.80 -5.25
C MET A 116 -3.64 6.87 -4.29
N PHE A 117 -4.29 6.41 -3.22
CA PHE A 117 -4.71 7.30 -2.15
C PHE A 117 -3.46 7.90 -1.50
N VAL A 118 -3.47 9.22 -1.33
CA VAL A 118 -2.46 9.94 -0.55
C VAL A 118 -3.17 10.41 0.72
N GLY A 119 -2.79 9.79 1.84
CA GLY A 119 -3.34 10.10 3.15
C GLY A 119 -2.90 11.48 3.61
N ASP A 120 -3.70 12.06 4.51
CA ASP A 120 -3.51 13.35 5.18
C ASP A 120 -2.09 13.47 5.77
N LEU A 121 -1.12 13.82 4.94
CA LEU A 121 0.00 14.64 5.34
C LEU A 121 -0.62 16.03 5.36
N THR A 122 -0.54 16.77 6.48
CA THR A 122 -1.12 18.12 6.57
C THR A 122 -0.52 19.03 5.49
N ILE A 123 -1.11 18.99 4.31
CA ILE A 123 -0.82 19.81 3.14
C ILE A 123 -1.98 20.78 3.10
N ALA A 124 -1.69 22.06 3.32
CA ALA A 124 -2.71 23.10 3.32
C ALA A 124 -3.54 23.02 2.03
N GLY A 125 -4.84 22.71 2.16
CA GLY A 125 -5.79 22.66 1.04
C GLY A 125 -6.41 21.30 0.71
N HIS A 126 -6.05 20.21 1.40
CA HIS A 126 -6.63 18.87 1.13
C HIS A 126 -7.18 18.18 2.38
N ILE A 127 -8.40 17.65 2.23
CA ILE A 127 -9.19 16.70 3.05
C ILE A 127 -9.00 16.80 4.58
N ASN A 128 -10.04 17.22 5.29
CA ASN A 128 -9.97 17.35 6.76
C ASN A 128 -9.69 16.02 7.45
N GLN A 129 -9.02 16.09 8.60
CA GLN A 129 -8.76 14.97 9.49
C GLN A 129 -10.05 14.15 9.74
N GLY A 130 -10.09 12.90 9.30
CA GLY A 130 -11.24 12.00 9.45
C GLY A 130 -12.23 11.96 8.27
N GLU A 131 -12.01 12.70 7.18
CA GLU A 131 -12.81 12.57 5.96
C GLU A 131 -12.24 11.48 5.04
N CYS A 132 -12.95 10.35 4.92
CA CYS A 132 -12.78 9.43 3.80
C CYS A 132 -13.75 9.85 2.68
N ARG A 133 -13.26 10.42 1.57
CA ARG A 133 -14.07 10.54 0.35
C ARG A 133 -13.73 9.39 -0.58
N THR A 134 -14.65 8.43 -0.68
CA THR A 134 -14.68 7.46 -1.77
C THR A 134 -15.02 8.21 -3.06
N THR A 135 -14.41 7.84 -4.19
CA THR A 135 -14.82 8.34 -5.52
C THR A 135 -16.20 7.84 -5.97
N LEU A 136 -16.88 7.05 -5.13
CA LEU A 136 -18.29 6.75 -5.23
C LEU A 136 -19.06 7.67 -4.27
N GLY A 137 -19.72 8.69 -4.85
CA GLY A 137 -20.85 9.42 -4.26
C GLY A 137 -20.53 10.41 -3.15
#